data_AF-A0A2Z7C7I7-F1
#
_entry.id   AF-A0A2Z7C7I7-F1
#
_cell.length_a   1.000
_cell.length_b   1.000
_cell.length_c   1.000
_cell.angle_alpha   90.00
_cell.angle_beta   90.00
_cell.angle_gamma   90.00
#
_symmetry.space_group_name_H-M   'P 1'
#
loop_
_entity.id
_entity.type
_entity.pdbx_description
1 polymer ?
#
loop_
_entity_poly.entity_id
_entity_poly.type
_entity_poly.pdbx_seq_one_letter_code
_entity_poly.pdbx_strand_id
1 'polypeptide(L)'
;MPPRRGGGRRTRRSEEESRAGSDDDAQVEDVTRQIGGMELVLARFQRTKPPTLAGTEGGARAEAWLVQMEELFDTLEYAPEKRLKLAVLQLRDDAQRWWKSTSRMLRDSGTMLTCDVFCEAFRRELLSKTSGKNRISYL
;
A
#
# COMPACT_ATOMS: atom_id res chain seq x y z
N MET A 1 -66.04 24.84 -39.79
CA MET A 1 -66.04 23.51 -39.14
C MET A 1 -65.70 22.44 -40.17
N PRO A 2 -64.54 21.77 -40.06
CA PRO A 2 -64.28 20.44 -40.62
C PRO A 2 -64.33 19.34 -39.52
N PRO A 3 -64.36 18.05 -39.86
CA PRO A 3 -64.93 17.00 -39.00
C PRO A 3 -63.94 16.19 -38.14
N ARG A 4 -64.50 15.49 -37.14
CA ARG A 4 -63.81 14.46 -36.33
C ARG A 4 -63.80 13.10 -37.03
N ARG A 5 -62.65 12.41 -37.10
CA ARG A 5 -62.58 10.93 -37.07
C ARG A 5 -61.16 10.43 -36.75
N GLY A 6 -61.05 9.34 -35.98
CA GLY A 6 -59.78 8.62 -35.80
C GLY A 6 -59.48 8.19 -34.35
N GLY A 7 -60.20 7.18 -33.84
CA GLY A 7 -59.77 6.49 -32.63
C GLY A 7 -58.69 5.46 -32.94
N GLY A 8 -57.56 5.48 -32.22
CA GLY A 8 -56.45 4.54 -32.35
C GLY A 8 -56.04 3.98 -30.99
N ARG A 9 -55.73 2.68 -30.92
CA ARG A 9 -55.58 1.91 -29.67
C ARG A 9 -54.12 1.82 -29.20
N ARG A 10 -53.91 1.66 -27.88
CA ARG A 10 -52.63 1.40 -27.19
C ARG A 10 -51.63 0.51 -27.95
N THR A 11 -50.36 0.91 -27.97
CA THR A 11 -49.07 0.16 -27.84
C THR A 11 -47.91 1.11 -28.23
N ARG A 12 -46.62 0.97 -27.89
CA ARG A 12 -45.79 0.05 -27.05
C ARG A 12 -44.58 0.90 -26.53
N ARG A 13 -43.71 0.34 -25.65
CA ARG A 13 -42.28 0.76 -25.43
C ARG A 13 -42.18 2.09 -24.62
N SER A 14 -41.77 2.15 -23.34
CA SER A 14 -40.60 1.58 -22.62
C SER A 14 -39.28 2.01 -23.27
N GLU A 15 -38.20 2.16 -22.49
CA GLU A 15 -36.86 2.56 -22.98
C GLU A 15 -36.78 4.04 -23.42
N GLU A 16 -35.84 4.86 -22.95
CA GLU A 16 -34.88 4.65 -21.86
C GLU A 16 -34.51 6.01 -21.27
N GLU A 17 -34.53 6.13 -19.94
CA GLU A 17 -34.01 7.31 -19.27
C GLU A 17 -32.49 7.19 -19.21
N SER A 18 -31.83 7.48 -20.34
CA SER A 18 -30.36 7.45 -20.49
C SER A 18 -29.71 8.56 -19.67
N ARG A 19 -29.67 8.39 -18.35
CA ARG A 19 -28.84 9.18 -17.46
C ARG A 19 -27.38 8.89 -17.81
N ALA A 20 -26.63 9.94 -18.13
CA ALA A 20 -25.18 9.89 -18.16
C ALA A 20 -24.64 9.84 -16.72
N GLY A 21 -24.80 8.69 -16.05
CA GLY A 21 -24.06 8.30 -14.84
C GLY A 21 -23.19 7.11 -15.23
N SER A 22 -22.00 7.39 -15.77
CA SER A 22 -21.25 6.40 -16.56
C SER A 22 -19.73 6.39 -16.34
N ASP A 23 -19.17 7.30 -15.53
CA ASP A 23 -17.73 7.29 -15.24
C ASP A 23 -17.46 7.58 -13.77
N ASP A 24 -17.91 8.73 -13.24
CA ASP A 24 -17.73 9.09 -11.82
C ASP A 24 -18.31 8.04 -10.85
N ASP A 25 -19.54 7.57 -11.08
CA ASP A 25 -20.20 6.53 -10.27
C ASP A 25 -19.46 5.17 -10.32
N ALA A 26 -18.81 4.85 -11.44
CA ALA A 26 -18.03 3.61 -11.57
C ALA A 26 -16.64 3.73 -10.90
N GLN A 27 -16.01 4.90 -10.98
CA GLN A 27 -14.74 5.18 -10.33
C GLN A 27 -14.86 5.20 -8.81
N VAL A 28 -15.95 5.76 -8.24
CA VAL A 28 -16.15 5.71 -6.79
C VAL A 28 -16.33 4.29 -6.28
N GLU A 29 -17.00 3.40 -7.02
CA GLU A 29 -17.21 1.99 -6.61
C GLU A 29 -15.93 1.13 -6.71
N ASP A 30 -15.02 1.42 -7.65
CA ASP A 30 -13.69 0.78 -7.62
C ASP A 30 -12.85 1.28 -6.44
N VAL A 31 -12.91 2.59 -6.14
CA VAL A 31 -12.20 3.18 -5.01
C VAL A 31 -12.74 2.69 -3.66
N THR A 32 -14.06 2.60 -3.46
CA THR A 32 -14.65 2.04 -2.22
C THR A 32 -14.26 0.57 -2.04
N ARG A 33 -14.30 -0.23 -3.11
CA ARG A 33 -13.84 -1.63 -3.13
C ARG A 33 -12.34 -1.77 -2.85
N GLN A 34 -11.50 -0.85 -3.38
CA GLN A 34 -10.07 -0.83 -3.12
C GLN A 34 -9.75 -0.44 -1.66
N ILE A 35 -10.47 0.53 -1.10
CA ILE A 35 -10.35 0.96 0.30
C ILE A 35 -10.74 -0.19 1.23
N GLY A 36 -11.92 -0.81 1.04
CA GLY A 36 -12.35 -1.97 1.83
C GLY A 36 -11.39 -3.17 1.70
N GLY A 37 -10.81 -3.37 0.51
CA GLY A 37 -9.76 -4.36 0.29
C GLY A 37 -8.47 -4.09 1.06
N MET A 38 -8.10 -2.82 1.28
CA MET A 38 -6.95 -2.44 2.12
C MET A 38 -7.28 -2.49 3.61
N GLU A 39 -8.51 -2.15 4.00
CA GLU A 39 -8.98 -2.24 5.39
C GLU A 39 -8.96 -3.69 5.89
N LEU A 40 -9.45 -4.65 5.08
CA LEU A 40 -9.38 -6.07 5.41
C LEU A 40 -7.93 -6.57 5.54
N VAL A 41 -7.03 -6.06 4.69
CA VAL A 41 -5.59 -6.35 4.77
C VAL A 41 -5.01 -5.80 6.07
N LEU A 42 -5.28 -4.55 6.43
CA LEU A 42 -4.84 -3.93 7.68
C LEU A 42 -5.38 -4.67 8.91
N ALA A 43 -6.67 -5.05 8.92
CA ALA A 43 -7.29 -5.78 10.01
C ALA A 43 -6.68 -7.19 10.21
N ARG A 44 -6.43 -7.93 9.13
CA ARG A 44 -5.72 -9.22 9.18
C ARG A 44 -4.29 -9.06 9.69
N PHE A 45 -3.56 -8.08 9.16
CA PHE A 45 -2.19 -7.77 9.57
C PHE A 45 -2.11 -7.41 11.05
N GLN A 46 -2.96 -6.51 11.55
CA GLN A 46 -2.98 -6.13 12.97
C GLN A 46 -3.30 -7.29 13.92
N ARG A 47 -4.15 -8.25 13.51
CA ARG A 47 -4.47 -9.45 14.32
C ARG A 47 -3.26 -10.33 14.61
N THR A 48 -2.22 -10.28 13.78
CA THR A 48 -0.96 -11.02 14.00
C THR A 48 0.01 -10.32 14.94
N LYS A 49 -0.30 -9.08 15.38
CA LYS A 49 0.55 -8.24 16.24
C LYS A 49 1.97 -8.06 15.66
N PRO A 50 2.09 -7.45 14.48
CA PRO A 50 3.37 -7.31 13.77
C PRO A 50 4.38 -6.51 14.62
N PRO A 51 5.68 -6.85 14.55
CA PRO A 51 6.70 -6.18 15.34
C PRO A 51 6.94 -4.75 14.83
N THR A 52 7.25 -3.83 15.74
CA THR A 52 7.62 -2.44 15.43
C THR A 52 9.12 -2.22 15.56
N LEU A 53 9.65 -1.21 14.85
CA LEU A 53 11.08 -0.90 14.82
C LEU A 53 11.31 0.61 15.00
N ALA A 54 12.02 1.01 16.07
CA ALA A 54 12.31 2.43 16.37
C ALA A 54 13.56 3.01 15.67
N GLY A 55 14.44 2.18 15.09
CA GLY A 55 15.62 2.62 14.34
C GLY A 55 16.87 2.95 15.17
N THR A 56 16.75 3.07 16.49
CA THR A 56 17.86 3.00 17.46
C THR A 56 18.33 1.56 17.73
N GLU A 57 17.59 0.58 17.19
CA GLU A 57 17.79 -0.84 17.39
C GLU A 57 19.01 -1.31 16.58
N GLY A 58 19.90 -2.09 17.22
CA GLY A 58 21.10 -2.59 16.56
C GLY A 58 20.81 -3.51 15.38
N GLY A 59 21.74 -3.61 14.43
CA GLY A 59 21.56 -4.31 13.14
C GLY A 59 20.86 -5.67 13.24
N ALA A 60 21.29 -6.54 14.17
CA ALA A 60 20.69 -7.86 14.37
C ALA A 60 19.20 -7.83 14.77
N ARG A 61 18.75 -6.82 15.53
CA ARG A 61 17.33 -6.69 15.92
C ARG A 61 16.48 -6.17 14.75
N ALA A 62 17.02 -5.27 13.95
CA ALA A 62 16.36 -4.78 12.74
C ALA A 62 16.35 -5.83 11.61
N GLU A 63 17.36 -6.71 11.55
CA GLU A 63 17.39 -7.91 10.68
C GLU A 63 16.33 -8.91 11.13
N ALA A 64 16.26 -9.25 12.43
CA ALA A 64 15.21 -10.10 12.98
C ALA A 64 13.80 -9.53 12.79
N TRP A 65 13.65 -8.19 12.81
CA TRP A 65 12.40 -7.51 12.44
C TRP A 65 12.05 -7.74 10.97
N LEU A 66 13.01 -7.59 10.06
CA LEU A 66 12.78 -7.79 8.63
C LEU A 66 12.34 -9.23 8.31
N VAL A 67 13.00 -10.24 8.88
CA VAL A 67 12.66 -11.66 8.67
C VAL A 67 11.23 -11.95 9.14
N GLN A 68 10.84 -11.47 10.33
CA GLN A 68 9.47 -11.64 10.84
C GLN A 68 8.41 -10.95 9.95
N MET A 69 8.77 -9.81 9.35
CA MET A 69 7.88 -9.10 8.43
C MET A 69 7.74 -9.82 7.09
N GLU A 70 8.84 -10.38 6.55
CA GLU A 70 8.84 -11.21 5.34
C GLU A 70 7.98 -12.47 5.54
N GLU A 71 8.20 -13.24 6.63
CA GLU A 71 7.41 -14.43 6.99
C GLU A 71 5.91 -14.12 7.12
N LEU A 72 5.58 -13.00 7.76
CA LEU A 72 4.20 -12.57 7.95
C LEU A 72 3.53 -12.18 6.62
N PHE A 73 4.26 -11.56 5.69
CA PHE A 73 3.75 -11.21 4.37
C PHE A 73 3.55 -12.42 3.45
N ASP A 74 4.40 -13.43 3.57
CA ASP A 74 4.27 -14.69 2.84
C ASP A 74 3.10 -15.52 3.39
N THR A 75 2.99 -15.64 4.72
CA THR A 75 1.88 -16.34 5.39
C THR A 75 0.50 -15.75 5.06
N LEU A 76 0.43 -14.45 4.80
CA LEU A 76 -0.81 -13.73 4.47
C LEU A 76 -1.01 -13.49 2.97
N GLU A 77 -0.11 -14.01 2.12
CA GLU A 77 -0.13 -13.91 0.65
C GLU A 77 -0.32 -12.47 0.13
N TYR A 78 0.32 -11.50 0.79
CA TYR A 78 0.16 -10.10 0.42
C TYR A 78 0.96 -9.73 -0.84
N ALA A 79 0.31 -9.06 -1.79
CA ALA A 79 0.95 -8.51 -2.98
C ALA A 79 2.01 -7.44 -2.63
N PRO A 80 3.11 -7.30 -3.39
CA PRO A 80 4.23 -6.42 -3.06
C PRO A 80 3.85 -4.96 -2.76
N GLU A 81 2.84 -4.43 -3.44
CA GLU A 81 2.33 -3.05 -3.29
C GLU A 81 1.66 -2.83 -1.93
N LYS A 82 1.13 -3.90 -1.34
CA LYS A 82 0.56 -3.93 0.01
C LYS A 82 1.65 -4.10 1.06
N ARG A 83 2.61 -5.03 0.84
CA ARG A 83 3.74 -5.29 1.74
C ARG A 83 4.47 -4.01 2.13
N LEU A 84 4.83 -3.17 1.15
CA LEU A 84 5.52 -1.91 1.41
C LEU A 84 4.73 -0.99 2.35
N LYS A 85 3.42 -0.81 2.12
CA LYS A 85 2.57 0.06 2.95
C LYS A 85 2.51 -0.44 4.40
N LEU A 86 2.44 -1.76 4.59
CA LEU A 86 2.39 -2.41 5.90
C LEU A 86 3.75 -2.36 6.64
N ALA A 87 4.85 -2.53 5.92
CA ALA A 87 6.20 -2.42 6.48
C ALA A 87 6.47 -1.01 7.01
N VAL A 88 6.16 0.01 6.21
CA VAL A 88 6.29 1.43 6.59
C VAL A 88 5.39 1.78 7.78
N LEU A 89 4.22 1.13 7.92
CA LEU A 89 3.32 1.31 9.06
C LEU A 89 3.91 0.77 10.38
N GLN A 90 4.92 -0.09 10.36
CA GLN A 90 5.58 -0.62 11.57
C GLN A 90 6.88 0.12 11.95
N LEU A 91 7.38 1.02 11.11
CA LEU A 91 8.51 1.88 11.43
C LEU A 91 8.09 2.98 12.42
N ARG A 92 8.92 3.22 13.42
CA ARG A 92 8.80 4.28 14.43
C ARG A 92 10.06 5.15 14.42
N ASP A 93 9.96 6.31 15.04
CA ASP A 93 11.08 7.20 15.38
C ASP A 93 12.13 7.37 14.26
N ASP A 94 13.36 6.91 14.48
CA ASP A 94 14.47 7.10 13.55
C ASP A 94 14.32 6.25 12.29
N ALA A 95 13.77 5.03 12.39
CA ALA A 95 13.50 4.22 11.20
C ALA A 95 12.43 4.87 10.30
N GLN A 96 11.42 5.49 10.91
CA GLN A 96 10.41 6.23 10.15
C GLN A 96 10.97 7.52 9.53
N ARG A 97 11.84 8.26 10.25
CA ARG A 97 12.55 9.44 9.72
C ARG A 97 13.47 9.08 8.56
N TRP A 98 14.28 8.03 8.74
CA TRP A 98 15.15 7.47 7.70
C TRP A 98 14.37 7.11 6.44
N TRP A 99 13.29 6.33 6.56
CA TRP A 99 12.54 5.91 5.38
C TRP A 99 11.88 7.09 4.67
N LYS A 100 11.37 8.10 5.39
CA LYS A 100 10.84 9.34 4.78
C LYS A 100 11.90 10.08 3.95
N SER A 101 13.14 10.15 4.43
CA SER A 101 14.25 10.76 3.67
C SER A 101 14.64 9.91 2.46
N THR A 102 14.87 8.62 2.66
CA THR A 102 15.31 7.67 1.62
C THR A 102 14.27 7.54 0.50
N SER A 103 12.99 7.38 0.84
CA SER A 103 11.90 7.29 -0.15
C SER A 103 11.66 8.59 -0.93
N ARG A 104 12.00 9.75 -0.36
CA ARG A 104 12.05 11.02 -1.10
C ARG A 104 13.18 11.02 -2.11
N MET A 105 14.42 10.72 -1.70
CA MET A 105 15.58 10.66 -2.60
C MET A 105 15.38 9.67 -3.75
N LEU A 106 14.84 8.48 -3.46
CA LEU A 106 14.52 7.46 -4.46
C LEU A 106 13.46 7.94 -5.47
N ARG A 107 12.46 8.68 -5.01
CA ARG A 107 11.44 9.27 -5.89
C ARG A 107 12.03 10.39 -6.75
N ASP A 108 12.88 11.23 -6.16
CA ASP A 108 13.59 12.31 -6.86
C ASP A 108 14.54 11.76 -7.94
N SER A 109 15.09 10.54 -7.75
CA SER A 109 15.86 9.80 -8.77
C SER A 109 15.02 8.97 -9.75
N GLY A 110 13.69 9.10 -9.74
CA GLY A 110 12.79 8.37 -10.63
C GLY A 110 12.62 6.88 -10.31
N THR A 111 13.09 6.41 -9.15
CA THR A 111 12.98 5.01 -8.74
C THR A 111 11.58 4.72 -8.21
N MET A 112 10.93 3.69 -8.78
CA MET A 112 9.64 3.20 -8.26
C MET A 112 9.83 2.57 -6.88
N LEU A 113 9.03 3.00 -5.91
CA LEU A 113 9.09 2.47 -4.53
C LEU A 113 8.33 1.14 -4.46
N THR A 114 9.07 0.02 -4.53
CA THR A 114 8.55 -1.34 -4.31
C THR A 114 8.95 -1.88 -2.93
N CYS A 115 8.41 -3.03 -2.54
CA CYS A 115 8.84 -3.73 -1.33
C CYS A 115 10.32 -4.15 -1.41
N ASP A 116 10.79 -4.55 -2.59
CA ASP A 116 12.17 -5.00 -2.81
C ASP A 116 13.16 -3.85 -2.64
N VAL A 117 12.87 -2.69 -3.25
CA VAL A 117 13.66 -1.46 -3.08
C VAL A 117 13.71 -1.02 -1.61
N PHE A 118 12.62 -1.21 -0.86
CA PHE A 118 12.62 -1.01 0.59
C PHE A 118 13.56 -2.00 1.29
N CYS A 119 13.42 -3.32 1.05
CA CYS A 119 14.25 -4.35 1.68
C CYS A 119 15.75 -4.16 1.37
N GLU A 120 16.11 -3.83 0.12
CA GLU A 120 17.50 -3.54 -0.26
C GLU A 120 18.05 -2.30 0.44
N ALA A 121 17.32 -1.19 0.42
CA ALA A 121 17.74 0.05 1.07
C ALA A 121 17.87 -0.14 2.59
N PHE A 122 16.94 -0.91 3.18
CA PHE A 122 16.92 -1.23 4.59
C PHE A 122 18.09 -2.11 5.00
N ARG A 123 18.34 -3.24 4.30
CA ARG A 123 19.51 -4.10 4.54
C ARG A 123 20.82 -3.32 4.40
N ARG A 124 20.93 -2.39 3.44
CA ARG A 124 22.08 -1.49 3.28
C ARG A 124 22.28 -0.55 4.48
N GLU A 125 21.19 0.01 5.03
CA GLU A 125 21.23 0.83 6.26
C GLU A 125 21.68 0.01 7.48
N LEU A 126 21.31 -1.28 7.57
CA LEU A 126 21.79 -2.14 8.65
C LEU A 126 23.31 -2.37 8.56
N LEU A 127 23.79 -2.69 7.35
CA LEU A 127 25.22 -2.91 7.08
C LEU A 127 26.06 -1.64 7.34
N SER A 128 25.53 -0.44 7.05
CA SER A 128 26.22 0.81 7.36
C SER A 128 26.38 1.03 8.87
N LYS A 129 25.38 0.65 9.68
CA LYS A 129 25.41 0.75 11.15
C LYS A 129 26.27 -0.32 11.82
N THR A 130 26.40 -1.52 11.24
CA THR A 130 27.26 -2.60 11.80
C THR A 130 28.74 -2.43 11.45
N SER A 131 29.06 -1.81 10.31
CA SER A 131 30.45 -1.58 9.85
C SER A 131 31.28 -0.65 10.76
N GLY A 132 30.65 0.11 11.67
CA GLY A 132 31.32 1.03 12.58
C GLY A 132 32.07 0.40 13.77
N LYS A 133 32.12 -0.93 13.90
CA LYS A 133 32.66 -1.64 15.09
C LYS A 133 33.80 -2.63 14.80
N ASN A 134 34.74 -2.31 13.90
CA ASN A 134 36.06 -2.99 13.94
C ASN A 134 37.19 -2.25 13.22
N ARG A 135 37.71 -1.15 13.82
CA ARG A 135 39.05 -0.63 13.47
C ARG A 135 39.75 0.21 14.54
N ILE A 136 39.58 -0.17 15.80
CA ILE A 136 40.54 0.16 16.88
C ILE A 136 41.12 -1.17 17.38
N SER A 137 41.97 -1.76 16.54
CA SER A 137 42.94 -2.75 16.98
C SER A 137 44.21 -1.98 17.29
N TYR A 138 44.63 -2.00 18.56
CA TYR A 138 45.84 -1.32 19.01
C TYR A 138 47.08 -2.00 18.43
N LEU A 139 47.94 -1.23 17.75
CA LEU A 139 49.41 -1.23 17.80
C LEU A 139 49.96 -0.21 16.78
#